data_AF-A0A5F5XJY6-F1
#
_entry.id   AF-A0A5F5XJY6-F1
#
_cell.length_a   1.000
_cell.length_b   1.000
_cell.length_c   1.000
_cell.angle_alpha   90.00
_cell.angle_beta   90.00
_cell.angle_gamma   90.00
#
_symmetry.space_group_name_H-M   'P 1'
#
loop_
_entity.id
_entity.type
_entity.pdbx_description
1 polymer ?
#
loop_
_entity_poly.entity_id
_entity_poly.type
_entity_poly.pdbx_seq_one_letter_code
_entity_poly.pdbx_strand_id
1 'polypeptide(L)'
;MLVFCFLGHFCTCQEEAERGTYGGTLTTSCVYCPGWEPHKKWLCRGNDWDSCKILVKTTGSEQLVKRGRVSIQDNHSRHTFTMTLENLQWDDEDTYWCGIERTGIDIGYKFSAIVEPVTMQCHYGPTWETYMRSWCPDADLSSCTIVVQTAGSELKKNLVSINQKMHTFSMTIWGE
;
A
#
# COMPACT_ATOMS: atom_id res chain seq x y z
N MET A 1 -25.01 12.78 -7.78
CA MET A 1 -23.57 13.05 -7.63
C MET A 1 -23.13 13.77 -8.89
N LEU A 2 -22.94 15.09 -8.82
CA LEU A 2 -22.65 15.94 -9.99
C LEU A 2 -21.14 15.93 -10.25
N VAL A 3 -20.75 15.46 -11.44
CA VAL A 3 -19.36 15.46 -11.92
C VAL A 3 -19.10 16.81 -12.58
N PHE A 4 -18.27 17.65 -11.97
CA PHE A 4 -17.87 18.94 -12.55
C PHE A 4 -16.61 18.77 -13.39
N CYS A 5 -16.79 18.73 -14.72
CA CYS A 5 -15.69 18.78 -15.69
C CYS A 5 -15.29 20.24 -15.95
N PHE A 6 -14.32 20.78 -15.20
CA PHE A 6 -13.60 21.98 -15.64
C PHE A 6 -12.36 21.55 -16.43
N LEU A 7 -12.47 21.61 -17.76
CA LEU A 7 -11.41 21.64 -18.78
C LEU A 7 -10.06 21.01 -18.38
N GLY A 8 -9.93 19.68 -18.46
CA GLY A 8 -8.61 19.06 -18.20
C GLY A 8 -8.50 17.54 -18.11
N HIS A 9 -9.30 16.76 -18.86
CA HIS A 9 -9.05 15.35 -19.21
C HIS A 9 -9.12 14.22 -18.15
N PHE A 10 -9.20 14.49 -16.84
CA PHE A 10 -9.71 13.51 -15.87
C PHE A 10 -10.73 14.16 -14.91
N CYS A 11 -11.62 13.33 -14.39
CA CYS A 11 -12.77 13.77 -13.58
C CYS A 11 -12.50 13.83 -12.06
N THR A 12 -11.29 13.59 -11.57
CA THR A 12 -10.99 13.70 -10.13
C THR A 12 -9.83 14.67 -9.88
N CYS A 13 -10.11 15.74 -9.16
CA CYS A 13 -9.10 16.47 -8.41
C CYS A 13 -8.97 15.75 -7.06
N GLN A 14 -7.98 14.88 -6.90
CA GLN A 14 -7.62 14.48 -5.55
C GLN A 14 -6.13 14.17 -5.49
N GLU A 15 -5.41 14.98 -4.72
CA GLU A 15 -4.17 14.55 -4.09
C GLU A 15 -4.59 13.54 -3.02
N GLU A 16 -4.86 12.32 -3.45
CA GLU A 16 -5.34 11.25 -2.58
C GLU A 16 -4.14 10.50 -2.03
N ALA A 17 -4.16 10.27 -0.73
CA ALA A 17 -3.24 9.35 -0.09
C ALA A 17 -3.92 7.99 -0.03
N GLU A 18 -3.34 7.01 -0.69
CA GLU A 18 -3.81 5.64 -0.70
C GLU A 18 -3.11 4.89 0.41
N ARG A 19 -3.88 4.26 1.29
CA ARG A 19 -3.38 3.59 2.49
C ARG A 19 -3.50 2.09 2.34
N GLY A 20 -2.45 1.38 2.71
CA GLY A 20 -2.49 -0.06 2.83
C GLY A 20 -1.63 -0.54 3.99
N THR A 21 -1.99 -1.66 4.60
CA THR A 21 -1.23 -2.20 5.73
C THR A 21 0.01 -2.95 5.26
N TYR A 22 1.06 -2.95 6.07
CA TYR A 22 2.25 -3.77 5.81
C TYR A 22 1.89 -5.25 5.58
N GLY A 23 2.46 -5.86 4.54
CA GLY A 23 2.13 -7.21 4.05
C GLY A 23 0.75 -7.32 3.38
N GLY A 24 -0.05 -6.26 3.42
CA GLY A 24 -1.37 -6.17 2.80
C GLY A 24 -1.31 -5.81 1.32
N THR A 25 -2.41 -5.26 0.81
CA THR A 25 -2.56 -4.87 -0.60
C THR A 25 -3.09 -3.44 -0.69
N LEU A 26 -2.44 -2.61 -1.51
CA LEU A 26 -2.93 -1.27 -1.86
C LEU A 26 -3.57 -1.34 -3.23
N THR A 27 -4.80 -0.86 -3.35
CA THR A 27 -5.50 -0.77 -4.63
C THR A 27 -5.91 0.66 -4.86
N THR A 28 -5.54 1.20 -6.00
CA THR A 28 -5.93 2.56 -6.42
C THR A 28 -6.49 2.51 -7.84
N SER A 29 -7.27 3.51 -8.22
CA SER A 29 -7.92 3.55 -9.53
C SER A 29 -7.93 4.95 -10.09
N CYS A 30 -7.72 5.06 -11.39
CA CYS A 30 -7.73 6.34 -12.11
C CYS A 30 -8.82 6.36 -13.17
N VAL A 31 -9.69 7.37 -13.06
CA VAL A 31 -10.84 7.58 -13.93
C VAL A 31 -10.45 8.54 -15.05
N TYR A 32 -10.71 8.18 -16.30
CA TYR A 32 -10.39 8.99 -17.46
C TYR A 32 -11.63 9.34 -18.29
N CYS A 33 -11.54 10.36 -19.14
CA CYS A 33 -12.66 10.73 -20.03
C CYS A 33 -12.81 9.74 -21.20
N PRO A 34 -14.03 9.54 -21.76
CA PRO A 34 -14.20 8.75 -22.96
C PRO A 34 -13.26 9.18 -24.11
N GLY A 35 -12.78 8.22 -24.90
CA GLY A 35 -11.81 8.43 -25.99
C GLY A 35 -10.37 8.05 -25.63
N TRP A 36 -10.07 7.80 -24.35
CA TRP A 36 -8.75 7.35 -23.89
C TRP A 36 -8.63 5.82 -23.76
N GLU A 37 -9.66 5.06 -24.09
CA GLU A 37 -9.70 3.60 -23.98
C GLU A 37 -8.51 2.91 -24.70
N PRO A 38 -8.23 3.17 -25.99
CA PRO A 38 -7.16 2.45 -26.69
C PRO A 38 -5.74 2.86 -26.27
N HIS A 39 -5.60 3.87 -25.40
CA HIS A 39 -4.30 4.38 -24.97
C HIS A 39 -3.70 3.50 -23.88
N LYS A 40 -2.37 3.36 -23.85
CA LYS A 40 -1.71 2.55 -22.83
C LYS A 40 -1.79 3.26 -21.48
N LYS A 41 -2.18 2.52 -20.44
CA LYS A 41 -2.25 3.00 -19.06
C LYS A 41 -1.01 2.51 -18.32
N TRP A 42 -0.47 3.30 -17.40
CA TRP A 42 0.73 2.91 -16.67
C TRP A 42 0.73 3.42 -15.24
N LEU A 43 1.50 2.72 -14.39
CA LEU A 43 1.82 3.16 -13.03
C LEU A 43 3.32 3.44 -12.95
N CYS A 44 3.67 4.58 -12.39
CA CYS A 44 5.04 5.05 -12.19
C CYS A 44 5.29 5.38 -10.74
N ARG A 45 6.52 5.19 -10.28
CA ARG A 45 6.94 5.48 -8.91
C ARG A 45 8.07 6.50 -8.90
N GLY A 46 7.98 7.49 -8.02
CA GLY A 46 8.93 8.57 -7.84
C GLY A 46 8.23 9.93 -7.85
N ASN A 47 8.77 10.88 -7.09
CA ASN A 47 8.17 12.20 -6.92
C ASN A 47 8.25 13.08 -8.18
N ASP A 48 9.28 12.90 -9.00
CA ASP A 48 9.46 13.68 -10.23
C ASP A 48 8.83 12.96 -11.43
N TRP A 49 7.90 13.64 -12.11
CA TRP A 49 7.13 13.09 -13.24
C TRP A 49 8.03 12.70 -14.42
N ASP A 50 9.06 13.50 -14.73
CA ASP A 50 9.89 13.29 -15.91
C ASP A 50 10.88 12.12 -15.74
N SER A 51 11.18 11.74 -14.50
CA SER A 51 12.17 10.72 -14.16
C SER A 51 11.62 9.54 -13.34
N CYS A 52 10.30 9.50 -13.11
CA CYS A 52 9.68 8.42 -12.37
C CYS A 52 9.94 7.06 -13.05
N LYS A 53 9.99 6.00 -12.24
CA LYS A 53 10.20 4.63 -12.72
C LYS A 53 8.88 3.95 -13.06
N ILE A 54 8.65 3.66 -14.33
CA ILE A 54 7.49 2.89 -14.77
C ILE A 54 7.55 1.47 -14.20
N LEU A 55 6.58 1.14 -13.35
CA LEU A 55 6.46 -0.16 -12.70
C LEU A 55 5.75 -1.16 -13.60
N VAL A 56 4.60 -0.77 -14.16
CA VAL A 56 3.77 -1.60 -15.02
C VAL A 56 3.02 -0.73 -16.04
N LYS A 57 2.71 -1.29 -17.22
CA LYS A 57 2.03 -0.61 -18.32
C LYS A 57 1.15 -1.59 -19.11
N THR A 58 -0.05 -1.17 -19.49
CA THR A 58 -0.95 -1.96 -20.33
C THR A 58 -0.52 -1.90 -21.80
N THR A 59 -1.14 -2.72 -22.63
CA THR A 59 -0.96 -2.70 -24.10
C THR A 59 -1.99 -1.83 -24.83
N GLY A 60 -2.85 -1.09 -24.09
CA GLY A 60 -4.03 -0.41 -24.64
C GLY A 60 -5.26 -1.33 -24.74
N SER A 61 -5.21 -2.48 -24.07
CA SER A 61 -6.32 -3.44 -23.93
C SER A 61 -6.71 -3.61 -22.47
N GLU A 62 -7.87 -4.23 -22.23
CA GLU A 62 -8.42 -4.52 -20.89
C GLU A 62 -7.79 -5.76 -20.22
N GLN A 63 -6.74 -6.34 -20.83
CA GLN A 63 -6.02 -7.46 -20.24
C GLN A 63 -5.23 -7.01 -19.01
N LEU A 64 -5.35 -7.78 -17.91
CA LEU A 64 -4.55 -7.58 -16.70
C LEU A 64 -3.07 -7.79 -17.04
N VAL A 65 -2.24 -6.79 -16.73
CA VAL A 65 -0.78 -6.88 -16.83
C VAL A 65 -0.21 -6.88 -15.42
N LYS A 66 0.64 -7.86 -15.09
CA LYS A 66 1.28 -8.00 -13.78
C LYS A 66 2.79 -8.11 -13.92
N ARG A 67 3.53 -7.39 -13.08
CA ARG A 67 5.00 -7.46 -12.97
C ARG A 67 5.40 -7.51 -11.49
N GLY A 68 5.83 -8.68 -11.05
CA GLY A 68 6.13 -8.91 -9.64
C GLY A 68 4.88 -8.71 -8.77
N ARG A 69 4.97 -7.79 -7.80
CA ARG A 69 3.89 -7.44 -6.86
C ARG A 69 2.89 -6.41 -7.41
N VAL A 70 3.19 -5.80 -8.56
CA VAL A 70 2.39 -4.71 -9.14
C VAL A 70 1.55 -5.24 -10.30
N SER A 71 0.26 -4.91 -10.35
CA SER A 71 -0.61 -5.17 -11.49
C SER A 71 -1.41 -3.94 -11.91
N ILE A 72 -1.86 -3.94 -13.16
CA ILE A 72 -2.71 -2.91 -13.75
C ILE A 72 -3.72 -3.55 -14.68
N GLN A 73 -4.97 -3.08 -14.61
CA GLN A 73 -6.04 -3.51 -15.51
C GLN A 73 -6.91 -2.33 -15.89
N ASP A 74 -7.15 -2.16 -17.19
CA ASP A 74 -8.07 -1.16 -17.69
C ASP A 74 -9.51 -1.71 -17.80
N ASN A 75 -10.49 -0.86 -17.57
CA ASN A 75 -11.90 -1.14 -17.81
C ASN A 75 -12.47 -0.02 -18.68
N HIS A 76 -12.61 -0.31 -19.97
CA HIS A 76 -13.06 0.65 -20.97
C HIS A 76 -14.51 1.08 -20.73
N SER A 77 -15.38 0.15 -20.33
CA SER A 77 -16.79 0.46 -20.06
C SER A 77 -17.00 1.45 -18.91
N ARG A 78 -16.11 1.40 -17.91
CA ARG A 78 -16.12 2.27 -16.73
C ARG A 78 -15.19 3.47 -16.87
N HIS A 79 -14.42 3.55 -17.95
CA HIS A 79 -13.35 4.52 -18.16
C HIS A 79 -12.44 4.66 -16.93
N THR A 80 -12.07 3.52 -16.34
CA THR A 80 -11.31 3.46 -15.10
C THR A 80 -10.31 2.33 -15.18
N PHE A 81 -9.03 2.62 -14.93
CA PHE A 81 -8.02 1.58 -14.77
C PHE A 81 -7.61 1.46 -13.30
N THR A 82 -7.47 0.22 -12.85
CA THR A 82 -7.13 -0.15 -11.47
C THR A 82 -5.70 -0.64 -11.42
N MET A 83 -4.97 -0.20 -10.40
CA MET A 83 -3.62 -0.67 -10.11
C MET A 83 -3.59 -1.29 -8.72
N THR A 84 -2.89 -2.40 -8.59
CA THR A 84 -2.80 -3.14 -7.33
C THR A 84 -1.33 -3.40 -7.00
N LEU A 85 -0.94 -3.07 -5.78
CA LEU A 85 0.36 -3.38 -5.20
C LEU A 85 0.17 -4.37 -4.04
N GLU A 86 0.58 -5.61 -4.26
CA GLU A 86 0.46 -6.71 -3.30
C GLU A 86 1.65 -6.76 -2.34
N ASN A 87 1.45 -7.40 -1.18
CA ASN A 87 2.49 -7.63 -0.17
C ASN A 87 3.31 -6.35 0.11
N LEU A 88 2.61 -5.29 0.52
CA LEU A 88 3.18 -3.96 0.78
C LEU A 88 4.36 -4.05 1.74
N GLN A 89 5.42 -3.33 1.40
CA GLN A 89 6.62 -3.17 2.22
C GLN A 89 6.77 -1.71 2.61
N TRP A 90 7.50 -1.41 3.68
CA TRP A 90 7.76 -0.02 4.10
C TRP A 90 8.42 0.82 3.01
N ASP A 91 9.33 0.22 2.24
CA ASP A 91 9.95 0.85 1.08
C ASP A 91 8.94 1.17 -0.04
N ASP A 92 7.71 0.64 -0.02
CA ASP A 92 6.70 1.01 -1.00
C ASP A 92 6.05 2.39 -0.71
N GLU A 93 6.26 2.97 0.47
CA GLU A 93 5.82 4.33 0.80
C GLU A 93 6.58 5.35 -0.06
N ASP A 94 5.87 5.95 -1.01
CA ASP A 94 6.44 6.86 -2.00
C ASP A 94 5.32 7.63 -2.71
N THR A 95 5.73 8.54 -3.58
CA THR A 95 4.86 9.15 -4.58
C THR A 95 4.73 8.25 -5.80
N TYR A 96 3.51 8.12 -6.29
CA TYR A 96 3.16 7.36 -7.47
C TYR A 96 2.36 8.22 -8.45
N TRP A 97 2.40 7.79 -9.70
CA TRP A 97 1.66 8.41 -10.77
C TRP A 97 0.92 7.37 -11.59
N CYS A 98 -0.38 7.57 -11.79
CA CYS A 98 -1.10 6.87 -12.83
C CYS A 98 -1.08 7.73 -14.10
N GLY A 99 -0.75 7.12 -15.23
CA GLY A 99 -0.55 7.84 -16.48
C GLY A 99 -1.20 7.17 -17.68
N ILE A 100 -1.50 7.97 -18.70
CA ILE A 100 -2.05 7.55 -19.99
C ILE A 100 -1.12 8.06 -21.06
N GLU A 101 -0.60 7.12 -21.85
CA GLU A 101 0.30 7.39 -22.96
C GLU A 101 -0.44 8.15 -24.07
N ARG A 102 0.11 9.30 -24.50
CA ARG A 102 -0.40 10.04 -25.66
C ARG A 102 0.73 10.63 -26.48
N THR A 103 0.42 11.08 -27.70
CA THR A 103 1.39 11.84 -28.50
C THR A 103 1.74 13.15 -27.78
N GLY A 104 3.01 13.33 -27.43
CA GLY A 104 3.50 14.50 -26.69
C GLY A 104 3.70 14.20 -25.21
N ILE A 105 3.21 15.07 -24.34
CA ILE A 105 3.35 14.93 -22.88
C ILE A 105 2.20 14.06 -22.37
N ASP A 106 2.50 12.91 -21.78
CA ASP A 106 1.50 12.03 -21.15
C ASP A 106 0.63 12.78 -20.13
N ILE A 107 -0.58 12.26 -19.90
CA ILE A 107 -1.48 12.78 -18.89
C ILE A 107 -1.46 11.85 -17.69
N GLY A 108 -1.42 12.39 -16.48
CA GLY A 108 -1.41 11.56 -15.28
C GLY A 108 -1.64 12.34 -14.00
N TYR A 109 -1.86 11.56 -12.94
CA TYR A 109 -2.28 12.04 -11.63
C TYR A 109 -1.35 11.46 -10.58
N LYS A 110 -0.96 12.32 -9.65
CA LYS A 110 -0.08 12.01 -8.55
C LYS A 110 -0.90 11.54 -7.35
N PHE A 111 -0.44 10.49 -6.68
CA PHE A 111 -0.96 10.06 -5.39
C PHE A 111 0.18 9.60 -4.49
N SER A 112 -0.03 9.63 -3.18
CA SER A 112 0.94 9.11 -2.21
C SER A 112 0.50 7.74 -1.75
N ALA A 113 1.38 6.75 -1.79
CA ALA A 113 1.14 5.48 -1.11
C ALA A 113 1.64 5.61 0.33
N ILE A 114 0.79 5.29 1.29
CA ILE A 114 1.13 5.28 2.72
C ILE A 114 1.02 3.85 3.21
N VAL A 115 2.07 3.38 3.89
CA VAL A 115 2.06 2.06 4.49
C VAL A 115 1.72 2.18 5.97
N GLU A 116 0.68 1.48 6.39
CA GLU A 116 0.21 1.49 7.77
C GLU A 116 0.74 0.28 8.54
N PRO A 117 1.06 0.47 9.83
CA PRO A 117 1.54 -0.61 10.66
C PRO A 117 0.46 -1.66 10.92
N VAL A 118 0.89 -2.90 11.11
CA VAL A 118 0.01 -3.97 11.58
C VAL A 118 0.16 -4.13 13.08
N THR A 119 -0.95 -4.16 13.80
CA THR A 119 -0.96 -4.47 15.24
C THR A 119 -1.51 -5.87 15.48
N MET A 120 -0.65 -6.76 15.96
CA MET A 120 -1.02 -8.09 16.41
C MET A 120 -1.41 -8.04 17.89
N GLN A 121 -2.59 -8.54 18.23
CA GLN A 121 -3.06 -8.62 19.61
C GLN A 121 -3.18 -10.07 20.04
N CYS A 122 -2.50 -10.41 21.13
CA CYS A 122 -2.60 -11.72 21.77
C CYS A 122 -3.30 -11.56 23.13
N HIS A 123 -4.32 -12.39 23.34
CA HIS A 123 -5.00 -12.51 24.62
C HIS A 123 -4.32 -13.57 25.48
N TYR A 124 -4.19 -13.31 26.77
CA TYR A 124 -3.64 -14.27 27.73
C TYR A 124 -4.55 -14.39 28.96
N GLY A 125 -4.50 -15.56 29.62
CA GLY A 125 -5.26 -15.79 30.85
C GLY A 125 -4.62 -15.11 32.07
N PRO A 126 -5.38 -14.87 33.16
CA PRO A 126 -4.90 -14.17 34.36
C PRO A 126 -3.73 -14.88 35.05
N THR A 127 -3.59 -16.20 34.87
CA THR A 127 -2.46 -16.98 35.37
C THR A 127 -1.13 -16.66 34.69
N TRP A 128 -1.16 -16.04 33.51
CA TRP A 128 0.01 -15.71 32.70
C TRP A 128 0.48 -14.26 32.90
N GLU A 129 -0.04 -13.56 33.91
CA GLU A 129 0.31 -12.17 34.20
C GLU A 129 1.79 -11.95 34.50
N THR A 130 2.42 -12.90 35.18
CA THR A 130 3.81 -12.81 35.64
C THR A 130 4.83 -13.30 34.61
N TYR A 131 4.38 -13.92 33.52
CA TYR A 131 5.26 -14.54 32.54
C TYR A 131 5.84 -13.50 31.57
N MET A 132 7.07 -13.72 31.13
CA MET A 132 7.69 -12.91 30.10
C MET A 132 7.00 -13.13 28.76
N ARG A 133 6.75 -12.04 28.02
CA ARG A 133 6.20 -12.13 26.67
C ARG A 133 7.30 -11.77 25.69
N SER A 134 7.36 -12.56 24.64
CA SER A 134 8.32 -12.43 23.57
C SER A 134 7.56 -12.50 22.25
N TRP A 135 8.04 -11.76 21.25
CA TRP A 135 7.56 -11.91 19.90
C TRP A 135 8.69 -12.28 18.95
N CYS A 136 8.40 -13.16 18.01
CA CYS A 136 9.24 -13.42 16.85
C CYS A 136 8.39 -13.48 15.57
N PRO A 137 8.97 -13.05 14.43
CA PRO A 137 8.30 -13.09 13.14
C PRO A 137 8.11 -14.51 12.60
N ASP A 138 8.97 -15.44 13.00
CA ASP A 138 9.00 -16.79 12.44
C ASP A 138 7.93 -17.69 13.08
N ALA A 139 7.29 -18.50 12.24
CA ALA A 139 6.27 -19.47 12.67
C ALA A 139 6.85 -20.67 13.45
N ASP A 140 8.17 -20.88 13.37
CA ASP A 140 8.86 -21.98 14.05
C ASP A 140 9.54 -21.50 15.33
N LEU A 141 9.05 -21.98 16.48
CA LEU A 141 9.59 -21.68 17.81
C LEU A 141 11.04 -22.16 17.99
N SER A 142 11.52 -23.10 17.16
CA SER A 142 12.88 -23.65 17.26
C SER A 142 13.95 -22.79 16.57
N SER A 143 13.56 -21.91 15.64
CA SER A 143 14.45 -20.95 14.95
C SER A 143 14.14 -19.48 15.28
N CYS A 144 13.20 -19.25 16.20
CA CYS A 144 12.64 -17.96 16.56
C CYS A 144 13.69 -17.03 17.18
N THR A 145 14.14 -16.03 16.41
CA THR A 145 14.93 -14.92 16.95
C THR A 145 13.98 -13.93 17.62
N ILE A 146 14.11 -13.76 18.94
CA ILE A 146 13.23 -12.88 19.70
C ILE A 146 13.54 -11.42 19.36
N VAL A 147 12.53 -10.68 18.91
CA VAL A 147 12.68 -9.28 18.45
C VAL A 147 12.26 -8.28 19.53
N VAL A 148 11.33 -8.67 20.41
CA VAL A 148 10.91 -7.82 21.54
C VAL A 148 10.60 -8.69 22.76
N GLN A 149 11.03 -8.23 23.95
CA GLN A 149 10.74 -8.87 25.25
C GLN A 149 10.24 -7.85 26.28
N THR A 150 9.39 -8.31 27.20
CA THR A 150 8.84 -7.47 28.28
C THR A 150 9.79 -7.26 29.46
N ALA A 151 10.87 -8.05 29.55
CA ALA A 151 11.91 -7.90 30.57
C ALA A 151 13.28 -8.14 29.91
N GLY A 152 14.15 -7.13 29.91
CA GLY A 152 15.48 -7.18 29.27
C GLY A 152 15.91 -5.83 28.68
N SER A 153 17.18 -5.73 28.26
CA SER A 153 17.79 -4.52 27.69
C SER A 153 17.24 -4.08 26.33
N GLU A 154 16.40 -4.90 25.68
CA GLU A 154 15.83 -4.66 24.35
C GLU A 154 14.32 -4.37 24.38
N LEU A 155 13.90 -3.48 25.30
CA LEU A 155 12.56 -2.89 25.24
C LEU A 155 12.50 -1.84 24.13
N LYS A 156 12.12 -2.22 22.90
CA LYS A 156 11.66 -1.25 21.89
C LYS A 156 10.24 -0.80 22.27
N LYS A 157 10.14 0.10 23.27
CA LYS A 157 8.87 0.60 23.85
C LYS A 157 7.86 1.15 22.83
N ASN A 158 8.31 1.49 21.62
CA ASN A 158 7.49 2.06 20.54
C ASN A 158 6.75 0.98 19.73
N LEU A 159 7.18 -0.28 19.81
CA LEU A 159 6.64 -1.41 19.04
C LEU A 159 5.74 -2.32 19.87
N VAL A 160 5.77 -2.24 21.20
CA VAL A 160 5.04 -3.15 22.09
C VAL A 160 4.26 -2.40 23.16
N SER A 161 3.01 -2.79 23.36
CA SER A 161 2.16 -2.31 24.45
C SER A 161 1.49 -3.46 25.21
N ILE A 162 1.34 -3.29 26.52
CA ILE A 162 0.74 -4.29 27.41
C ILE A 162 -0.43 -3.62 28.15
N ASN A 163 -1.62 -4.21 28.07
CA ASN A 163 -2.76 -3.81 28.86
C ASN A 163 -3.14 -4.94 29.82
N GLN A 164 -2.66 -4.84 31.06
CA GLN A 164 -2.92 -5.84 32.09
C GLN A 164 -4.40 -5.92 32.47
N LYS A 165 -5.13 -4.80 32.46
CA LYS A 165 -6.57 -4.76 32.78
C LYS A 165 -7.41 -5.52 31.76
N MET A 166 -7.01 -5.51 30.49
CA MET A 166 -7.69 -6.22 29.41
C MET A 166 -7.02 -7.57 29.09
N HIS A 167 -5.99 -7.97 29.84
CA HIS A 167 -5.12 -9.11 29.56
C HIS A 167 -4.70 -9.22 28.07
N THR A 168 -4.27 -8.09 27.51
CA THR A 168 -3.81 -8.02 26.10
C THR A 168 -2.34 -7.64 26.00
N PHE A 169 -1.65 -8.36 25.13
CA PHE A 169 -0.31 -8.05 24.66
C PHE A 169 -0.41 -7.65 23.20
N SER A 170 -0.06 -6.40 22.87
CA SER A 170 -0.12 -5.90 21.50
C SER A 170 1.27 -5.58 20.99
N MET A 171 1.56 -6.00 19.77
CA MET A 171 2.77 -5.60 19.06
C MET A 171 2.40 -4.94 17.74
N THR A 172 2.93 -3.76 17.53
CA THR A 172 2.81 -2.98 16.31
C THR A 172 4.11 -3.10 15.54
N ILE A 173 4.05 -3.44 14.25
CA ILE A 173 5.22 -3.45 13.36
C ILE A 173 5.21 -2.10 12.62
N TRP A 174 6.24 -1.29 12.79
CA TRP A 174 6.44 0.00 12.10
C TRP A 174 7.49 -0.12 10.99
N GLY A 175 7.49 0.85 10.07
CA GLY A 175 8.59 1.07 9.12
C GLY A 175 9.76 1.74 9.80
N GLU A 176 10.98 1.34 9.41
CA GLU A 176 12.22 1.93 9.91
C GLU A 176 12.48 3.34 9.36
#